data_AF-M6YFY3-F1
#
_entry.id   AF-M6YFY3-F1
#
_cell.length_a   1.000
_cell.length_b   1.000
_cell.length_c   1.000
_cell.angle_alpha   90.00
_cell.angle_beta   90.00
_cell.angle_gamma   90.00
#
_symmetry.space_group_name_H-M   'P 1'
#
loop_
_entity.id
_entity.type
_entity.pdbx_description
1 polymer ?
#
loop_
_entity_poly.entity_id
_entity_poly.type
_entity_poly.pdbx_seq_one_letter_code
_entity_poly.pdbx_strand_id
1 'polypeptide(L)' 'MPQIATPDTDKFQIPIPPLAEQKRIVSILDKFDALTNSISEGLPREIELRQKQYEYYRELLLSFPKPDGTK' A
#
# COMPACT_ATOMS: atom_id res chain seq x y z
N MET A 1 4.13 -6.94 -28.67
CA MET A 1 4.59 -6.30 -27.43
C MET A 1 6.05 -5.93 -27.62
N PRO A 2 6.44 -4.65 -27.55
CA PRO A 2 7.86 -4.29 -27.56
C PRO A 2 8.55 -4.82 -26.30
N GLN A 3 9.78 -5.30 -26.43
CA GLN A 3 10.60 -5.83 -25.33
C GLN A 3 12.06 -5.39 -25.55
N ILE A 4 12.79 -5.15 -24.46
CA ILE A 4 14.23 -4.85 -24.49
C ILE A 4 15.00 -6.13 -24.86
N ALA A 5 16.00 -6.02 -25.74
CA ALA A 5 16.84 -7.14 -26.12
C ALA A 5 17.80 -7.51 -24.98
N THR A 6 18.02 -8.82 -24.77
CA THR A 6 18.98 -9.32 -23.78
C THR A 6 20.40 -8.72 -23.87
N PRO A 7 21.02 -8.50 -25.05
CA PRO A 7 22.34 -7.88 -25.11
C PRO A 7 22.38 -6.43 -24.60
N ASP A 8 21.24 -5.73 -24.58
CA ASP A 8 21.15 -4.36 -24.07
C ASP A 8 21.13 -4.34 -22.53
N THR A 9 20.50 -5.34 -21.90
CA THR A 9 20.51 -5.48 -20.43
C THR A 9 21.85 -5.96 -19.90
N ASP A 10 22.52 -6.88 -20.60
CA ASP A 10 23.79 -7.48 -20.15
C ASP A 10 24.94 -6.47 -20.13
N LYS A 11 24.89 -5.44 -20.99
CA LYS A 11 25.92 -4.40 -21.09
C LYS A 11 25.63 -3.18 -20.21
N PHE A 12 24.48 -3.14 -19.55
CA PHE A 12 24.08 -2.00 -18.74
C PHE A 12 24.88 -1.95 -17.43
N GLN A 13 25.71 -0.93 -17.28
CA GLN A 13 26.51 -0.73 -16.07
C GLN A 13 25.74 0.07 -15.02
N ILE A 14 25.72 -0.43 -13.79
CA ILE A 14 25.15 0.28 -12.63
C ILE A 14 26.25 0.64 -11.62
N PRO A 15 26.12 1.77 -10.91
CA PRO A 15 27.04 2.11 -9.83
C PRO A 15 26.87 1.14 -8.65
N ILE A 16 27.98 0.60 -8.15
CA ILE A 16 28.00 -0.28 -6.98
C ILE A 16 28.72 0.45 -5.84
N PRO A 17 28.00 1.05 -4.87
CA PRO A 17 28.62 1.74 -3.74
C PRO A 17 29.18 0.73 -2.72
N PRO A 18 29.94 1.18 -1.71
CA PRO A 18 30.43 0.30 -0.63
C PRO A 18 29.29 -0.41 0.13
N LEU A 19 29.55 -1.60 0.66
CA LEU A 19 28.51 -2.43 1.31
C LEU A 19 27.77 -1.74 2.47
N ALA A 20 28.46 -0.90 3.25
CA ALA A 20 27.82 -0.14 4.32
C ALA A 20 26.74 0.81 3.79
N GLU A 21 27.04 1.45 2.66
CA GLU A 21 26.14 2.40 2.01
C GLU A 21 24.98 1.68 1.32
N GLN A 22 25.23 0.53 0.70
CA GLN A 22 24.17 -0.33 0.15
C GLN A 22 23.15 -0.70 1.23
N LYS A 23 23.61 -1.16 2.40
CA LYS A 23 22.73 -1.52 3.52
C LYS A 23 21.92 -0.31 4.02
N ARG A 24 22.57 0.85 4.13
CA ARG A 24 21.90 2.09 4.54
C ARG A 24 20.78 2.45 3.55
N ILE A 25 21.08 2.45 2.25
CA ILE A 25 20.12 2.77 1.19
C ILE A 25 18.95 1.79 1.18
N VAL A 26 19.24 0.48 1.16
CA VAL A 26 18.20 -0.57 1.15
C VAL A 26 17.30 -0.46 2.37
N SER A 27 17.86 -0.24 3.57
CA SER A 27 17.04 -0.11 4.79
C SER A 27 16.06 1.07 4.76
N ILE A 28 16.37 2.12 3.99
CA ILE A 28 15.48 3.27 3.80
C ILE A 28 14.41 2.93 2.77
N LEU A 29 14.81 2.34 1.64
CA LEU A 29 13.89 1.94 0.57
C LEU A 29 12.89 0.88 1.05
N ASP A 30 13.33 -0.11 1.82
CA ASP A 30 12.46 -1.15 2.38
C ASP A 30 11.38 -0.54 3.28
N LYS A 31 11.71 0.49 4.07
CA LYS A 31 10.73 1.18 4.92
C LYS A 31 9.70 1.94 4.09
N PHE A 32 10.13 2.60 3.02
CA PHE A 32 9.21 3.29 2.11
C PHE A 32 8.30 2.30 1.39
N ASP A 33 8.86 1.21 0.87
CA ASP A 33 8.09 0.18 0.18
C ASP A 33 7.06 -0.48 1.11
N ALA A 34 7.47 -0.84 2.33
CA ALA A 34 6.56 -1.37 3.34
C ALA A 34 5.43 -0.38 3.69
N LEU A 35 5.73 0.92 3.77
CA LEU A 35 4.71 1.94 4.05
C LEU A 35 3.72 2.12 2.89
N THR A 36 4.18 2.07 1.64
CA THR A 36 3.33 2.40 0.48
C THR A 36 2.62 1.21 -0.13
N ASN A 37 3.26 0.05 -0.17
CA ASN A 37 2.84 -1.09 -0.99
C ASN A 37 2.44 -2.32 -0.17
N SER A 38 2.81 -2.39 1.10
CA SER A 38 2.42 -3.54 1.93
C SER A 38 0.90 -3.60 2.09
N ILE A 39 0.36 -4.81 1.99
CA ILE A 39 -1.07 -5.08 2.22
C ILE A 39 -1.36 -5.43 3.68
N SER A 40 -0.35 -5.88 4.42
CA SER A 40 -0.47 -6.25 5.84
C SER A 40 -0.21 -5.07 6.77
N GLU A 41 0.58 -4.09 6.32
CA GLU A 41 0.94 -2.87 7.05
C GLU A 41 0.93 -1.67 6.09
N GLY A 42 1.12 -0.45 6.59
CA GLY A 42 1.19 0.73 5.73
C GLY A 42 -0.17 1.25 5.22
N LEU A 43 -0.12 2.06 4.16
CA LEU A 43 -1.25 2.84 3.65
C LEU A 43 -2.42 1.98 3.15
N PRO A 44 -2.21 0.91 2.35
CA PRO A 44 -3.32 0.09 1.87
C PRO A 44 -4.14 -0.49 3.02
N ARG A 45 -3.46 -0.95 4.08
CA ARG A 45 -4.10 -1.48 5.28
C ARG A 45 -4.89 -0.42 6.03
N GLU A 46 -4.33 0.78 6.21
CA GLU A 46 -5.03 1.88 6.87
C GLU A 46 -6.29 2.30 6.09
N ILE A 47 -6.20 2.39 4.76
CA ILE A 47 -7.33 2.73 3.89
C ILE A 47 -8.45 1.70 4.04
N GLU A 48 -8.13 0.39 3.99
CA GLU A 48 -9.09 -0.69 4.19
C GLU A 48 -9.83 -0.56 5.53
N LEU A 49 -9.08 -0.32 6.61
CA LEU A 49 -9.65 -0.16 7.95
C LEU A 49 -10.55 1.08 8.05
N ARG A 50 -10.13 2.22 7.47
CA ARG A 50 -10.93 3.44 7.45
C ARG A 50 -12.20 3.30 6.61
N GLN A 51 -12.15 2.53 5.51
CA GLN A 51 -13.34 2.21 4.72
C GLN A 51 -14.34 1.39 5.54
N LYS A 52 -13.89 0.33 6.22
CA LYS A 52 -14.76 -0.48 7.11
C LYS A 52 -15.36 0.36 8.24
N GLN A 53 -14.55 1.23 8.84
CA GLN A 53 -15.02 2.15 9.87
C GLN A 53 -16.10 3.10 9.33
N TYR A 54 -15.87 3.67 8.15
CA TYR A 54 -16.84 4.55 7.48
C TYR A 54 -18.15 3.81 7.18
N GLU A 55 -18.08 2.60 6.64
CA GLU A 55 -19.27 1.78 6.35
C GLU A 55 -20.09 1.49 7.60
N TYR A 56 -19.43 1.07 8.68
CA TYR A 56 -20.08 0.82 9.96
C TYR A 56 -20.85 2.05 10.48
N TYR A 57 -20.21 3.22 10.50
CA TYR A 57 -20.88 4.45 10.96
C TYR A 57 -21.94 4.95 9.99
N ARG A 58 -21.75 4.76 8.68
CA ARG A 58 -22.77 5.07 7.67
C ARG A 58 -24.03 4.26 7.92
N GLU A 59 -23.91 2.96 8.13
CA GLU A 59 -25.04 2.08 8.42
C GLU A 59 -25.71 2.42 9.74
N LEU A 60 -24.93 2.70 10.79
CA LEU A 60 -25.47 3.10 12.09
C LEU A 60 -26.30 4.39 12.00
N LEU A 61 -25.75 5.42 11.34
CA LEU A 61 -26.41 6.73 11.22
C LEU A 61 -27.60 6.71 10.28
N LEU A 62 -27.57 5.87 9.24
CA LEU A 62 -28.67 5.72 8.29
C LEU A 62 -29.64 4.58 8.67
N SER A 63 -29.42 3.92 9.81
CA SER A 63 -30.41 3.03 10.43
C SER A 63 -31.40 3.86 11.23
N PHE A 64 -32.54 4.15 10.61
CA PHE A 64 -33.63 4.81 11.32
C PHE A 64 -34.54 3.75 11.96
N PRO A 65 -34.95 3.93 13.23
CA PRO A 65 -36.03 3.16 13.80
C PRO A 65 -37.25 3.27 12.88
N LYS A 66 -37.90 2.13 12.58
CA LYS A 66 -39.18 2.19 11.87
C LYS A 66 -40.14 3.00 12.74
N PRO A 67 -40.94 3.92 12.18
CA PRO A 67 -42.02 4.51 12.94
C PRO A 67 -42.90 3.37 13.42
N ASP A 68 -43.04 3.22 14.73
CA ASP A 68 -43.88 2.21 15.35
C ASP A 68 -45.31 2.43 14.85
N GLY A 69 -45.66 1.64 13.83
CA GLY A 69 -46.99 1.62 13.26
C GLY A 69 -47.91 0.86 14.20
N THR A 70 -48.92 1.57 14.70
CA THR A 70 -50.21 1.06 15.20
C THR A 70 -50.19 0.26 16.52
N LYS A 71 -50.61 0.92 17.60
CA LYS A 71 -51.98 0.73 18.13
C LYS A 71 -52.59 2.06 18.53
#